data_AF-A0A9D6BHX8-F1
#
_entry.id   AF-A0A9D6BHX8-F1
#
_cell.length_a   1.000
_cell.length_b   1.000
_cell.length_c   1.000
_cell.angle_alpha   90.00
_cell.angle_beta   90.00
_cell.angle_gamma   90.00
#
_symmetry.space_group_name_H-M   'P 1'
#
loop_
_entity.id
_entity.type
_entity.pdbx_description
1 polymer ?
#
loop_
_entity_poly.entity_id
_entity_poly.type
_entity_poly.pdbx_seq_one_letter_code
_entity_poly.pdbx_strand_id
1 'polypeptide(L)'
;MTQAYAKKPIAYWLALAASATLGGSWLGYLAYLSGATITKQSVYMGAITFYAAVLLALSGLSLVVLAGSVGYLARNRHHQTKSAIFLGALAIVTSVIVFVITRPLISNAT
;
A
#
# COMPACT_ATOMS: atom_id res chain seq x y z
N MET A 1 -23.31 32.99 0.33
CA MET A 1 -22.61 32.18 1.34
C MET A 1 -21.76 31.16 0.62
N THR A 2 -20.53 31.52 0.24
CA THR A 2 -19.59 30.60 -0.39
C THR A 2 -19.03 29.69 0.69
N GLN A 3 -19.43 28.42 0.67
CA GLN A 3 -18.80 27.35 1.44
C GLN A 3 -17.29 27.41 1.16
N ALA A 4 -16.53 27.91 2.12
CA ALA A 4 -15.09 27.68 2.17
C ALA A 4 -14.92 26.17 2.34
N TYR A 5 -14.78 25.46 1.22
CA TYR A 5 -14.25 24.10 1.21
C TYR A 5 -12.96 24.18 2.00
N ALA A 6 -12.97 23.71 3.25
CA ALA A 6 -11.76 23.57 4.05
C ALA A 6 -10.83 22.66 3.26
N LYS A 7 -9.92 23.30 2.50
CA LYS A 7 -9.07 22.67 1.51
C LYS A 7 -8.29 21.60 2.26
N LYS A 8 -8.60 20.32 2.00
CA LYS A 8 -7.97 19.20 2.71
C LYS A 8 -6.45 19.41 2.63
N PRO A 9 -5.73 19.34 3.77
CA PRO A 9 -4.31 19.64 3.79
C PRO A 9 -3.58 18.71 2.81
N ILE A 10 -2.54 19.21 2.16
CA ILE A 10 -1.75 18.44 1.18
C ILE A 10 -1.28 17.11 1.81
N ALA A 11 -0.95 17.11 3.10
CA ALA A 11 -0.60 15.93 3.86
C ALA A 11 -1.73 14.88 3.95
N TYR A 12 -3.01 15.28 3.98
CA TYR A 12 -4.12 14.32 3.89
C TYR A 12 -4.19 13.67 2.50
N TRP A 13 -3.98 14.44 1.44
CA TRP A 13 -3.92 13.91 0.07
C TRP A 13 -2.72 12.98 -0.13
N LEU A 14 -1.56 13.31 0.44
CA LEU A 14 -0.38 12.44 0.44
C LEU A 14 -0.62 11.14 1.20
N ALA A 15 -1.24 11.19 2.37
CA ALA A 15 -1.61 9.99 3.11
C ALA A 15 -2.61 9.11 2.33
N LEU A 16 -3.58 9.73 1.66
CA LEU A 16 -4.58 9.02 0.86
C LEU A 16 -3.96 8.40 -0.40
N ALA A 17 -3.11 9.14 -1.11
CA ALA A 17 -2.37 8.63 -2.26
C ALA A 17 -1.43 7.49 -1.85
N ALA A 18 -0.66 7.65 -0.78
CA ALA A 18 0.22 6.59 -0.27
C ALA A 18 -0.56 5.34 0.15
N SER A 19 -1.71 5.51 0.80
CA SER A 19 -2.60 4.39 1.17
C SER A 19 -3.14 3.67 -0.06
N ALA A 20 -3.60 4.43 -1.08
CA ALA A 20 -4.11 3.87 -2.31
C ALA A 20 -3.03 3.17 -3.13
N THR A 21 -1.81 3.73 -3.20
CA THR A 21 -0.66 3.09 -3.85
C THR A 21 -0.28 1.81 -3.12
N LEU A 22 -0.23 1.82 -1.79
CA LEU A 22 0.09 0.64 -0.99
C LEU A 22 -0.96 -0.47 -1.17
N GLY A 23 -2.24 -0.19 -0.90
CA GLY A 23 -3.30 -1.20 -1.11
C GLY A 23 -3.43 -1.65 -2.57
N GLY A 24 -3.40 -0.69 -3.51
CA GLY A 24 -3.56 -0.96 -4.93
C GLY A 24 -2.40 -1.74 -5.56
N SER A 25 -1.16 -1.48 -5.16
CA SER A 25 0.00 -2.24 -5.65
C SER A 25 -0.02 -3.69 -5.16
N TRP A 26 -0.43 -3.93 -3.91
CA TRP A 26 -0.60 -5.28 -3.39
C TRP A 26 -1.76 -6.03 -4.08
N LEU A 27 -2.90 -5.38 -4.29
CA LEU A 27 -4.01 -5.97 -5.06
C LEU A 27 -3.62 -6.25 -6.52
N GLY A 28 -2.86 -5.35 -7.15
CA GLY A 28 -2.31 -5.55 -8.50
C GLY A 28 -1.35 -6.73 -8.56
N TYR A 29 -0.51 -6.92 -7.53
CA TYR A 29 0.37 -8.07 -7.43
C TYR A 29 -0.39 -9.39 -7.26
N LEU A 30 -1.47 -9.39 -6.46
CA LEU A 30 -2.37 -10.55 -6.33
C LEU A 30 -3.03 -10.89 -7.68
N ALA A 31 -3.54 -9.89 -8.39
CA ALA A 31 -4.15 -10.07 -9.71
C ALA A 31 -3.13 -10.61 -10.73
N TYR A 32 -1.91 -10.09 -10.72
CA TYR A 32 -0.82 -10.60 -11.55
C TYR A 32 -0.55 -12.09 -11.26
N LEU A 33 -0.45 -12.46 -9.98
CA LEU A 33 -0.22 -13.85 -9.58
C LEU A 33 -1.40 -14.78 -9.85
N SER A 34 -2.63 -14.28 -9.89
CA SER A 34 -3.80 -15.09 -10.25
C SER A 34 -3.82 -15.52 -11.73
N GLY A 35 -3.17 -14.75 -12.62
CA GLY A 35 -3.10 -15.04 -14.05
C GLY A 35 -1.74 -15.54 -14.53
N ALA A 36 -0.68 -15.36 -13.75
CA ALA A 36 0.67 -15.79 -14.11
C ALA A 36 0.90 -17.27 -13.76
N THR A 37 1.54 -18.01 -14.66
CA THR A 37 1.98 -19.38 -14.38
C THR A 37 3.14 -19.33 -13.38
N ILE A 38 2.89 -19.76 -12.14
CA ILE A 38 3.89 -19.75 -11.07
C ILE A 38 4.78 -20.99 -11.23
N THR A 39 5.97 -20.81 -11.79
CA THR A 39 6.99 -21.86 -11.91
C THR A 39 8.14 -21.58 -10.95
N LYS A 40 8.84 -22.61 -10.48
CA LYS A 40 10.01 -22.42 -9.60
C LYS A 40 11.04 -21.43 -10.17
N GLN A 41 11.25 -21.44 -11.47
CA GLN A 41 12.17 -20.49 -12.11
C GLN A 41 11.68 -19.03 -12.02
N SER A 42 10.38 -18.78 -12.18
CA SER A 42 9.84 -17.43 -12.09
C SER A 42 9.85 -16.86 -10.66
N VAL A 43 9.78 -17.74 -9.65
CA VAL A 43 9.83 -17.43 -8.22
C VAL A 43 11.25 -17.15 -7.71
N TYR A 44 12.26 -17.87 -8.21
CA TYR A 44 13.64 -17.75 -7.71
C TYR A 44 14.55 -16.84 -8.55
N MET A 45 14.29 -16.66 -9.85
CA MET A 45 15.13 -15.85 -10.76
C MET A 45 14.34 -15.03 -11.79
N GLY A 46 13.01 -14.97 -11.67
CA GLY A 46 12.17 -14.38 -12.71
C GLY A 46 11.34 -13.19 -12.27
N ALA A 47 10.35 -12.89 -13.11
CA ALA A 47 9.51 -11.71 -12.99
C ALA A 47 8.81 -11.59 -11.62
N ILE A 48 8.44 -12.71 -10.98
CA ILE A 48 7.74 -12.71 -9.69
C ILE A 48 8.62 -12.11 -8.58
N THR A 49 9.91 -12.48 -8.54
CA THR A 49 10.87 -11.96 -7.56
C THR A 49 11.16 -10.47 -7.80
N PHE A 50 11.29 -10.07 -9.07
CA PHE A 50 11.49 -8.67 -9.44
C PHE A 50 10.28 -7.80 -9.06
N TYR A 51 9.07 -8.22 -9.40
CA TYR A 51 7.85 -7.50 -9.03
C TYR A 51 7.63 -7.49 -7.51
N ALA A 52 8.01 -8.56 -6.79
CA ALA A 52 7.99 -8.57 -5.32
C ALA A 52 8.96 -7.53 -4.73
N ALA A 53 10.18 -7.42 -5.27
CA ALA A 53 11.16 -6.43 -4.82
C ALA A 53 10.68 -5.00 -5.07
N VAL A 54 10.12 -4.73 -6.26
CA VAL A 54 9.51 -3.43 -6.60
C VAL A 54 8.33 -3.12 -5.67
N LEU A 55 7.48 -4.10 -5.40
CA LEU A 55 6.35 -3.97 -4.48
C LEU A 55 6.80 -3.63 -3.06
N LEU A 56 7.87 -4.25 -2.57
CA LEU A 56 8.44 -3.97 -1.25
C LEU A 56 9.06 -2.57 -1.19
N ALA A 57 9.78 -2.14 -2.24
CA ALA A 57 10.34 -0.79 -2.32
C ALA A 57 9.23 0.28 -2.32
N LEU A 58 8.18 0.08 -3.12
CA LEU A 58 7.01 0.96 -3.16
C LEU A 58 6.25 0.96 -1.82
N SER A 59 6.16 -0.19 -1.16
CA SER A 59 5.56 -0.29 0.17
C SER A 59 6.35 0.51 1.20
N GLY A 60 7.69 0.39 1.18
CA GLY A 60 8.58 1.16 2.04
C GLY A 60 8.42 2.67 1.86
N LEU A 61 8.46 3.15 0.61
CA LEU A 61 8.24 4.57 0.30
C LEU A 61 6.86 5.04 0.73
N SER A 62 5.82 4.25 0.47
CA SER A 62 4.45 4.59 0.85
C SER A 62 4.28 4.66 2.37
N LEU A 63 4.91 3.76 3.13
CA LEU A 63 4.90 3.79 4.60
C LEU A 63 5.63 5.02 5.15
N VAL A 64 6.78 5.41 4.59
CA VAL A 64 7.50 6.62 5.01
C VAL A 64 6.67 7.87 4.74
N VAL A 65 6.05 7.97 3.56
CA VAL A 65 5.17 9.10 3.21
C VAL A 65 3.93 9.13 4.11
N LEU A 66 3.35 7.98 4.42
CA LEU A 66 2.18 7.87 5.28
C LEU A 66 2.52 8.25 6.73
N ALA A 67 3.62 7.74 7.28
CA ALA A 67 4.09 8.08 8.62
C ALA A 67 4.43 9.58 8.73
N GLY A 68 5.12 10.15 7.74
CA GLY A 68 5.43 11.58 7.69
C GLY A 68 4.17 12.45 7.59
N SER A 69 3.21 12.05 6.75
CA SER A 69 1.96 12.77 6.54
C SER A 69 1.04 12.73 7.77
N VAL A 70 0.90 11.55 8.38
CA VAL A 70 0.13 11.36 9.62
C VAL A 70 0.81 12.09 10.78
N GLY A 71 2.13 12.01 10.91
CA GLY A 71 2.89 12.72 11.92
C GLY A 71 2.73 14.24 11.81
N TYR A 72 2.75 14.77 10.58
CA TYR A 72 2.49 16.20 10.32
C TYR A 72 1.05 16.60 10.69
N LEU A 73 0.05 15.78 10.32
CA LEU A 73 -1.35 16.02 10.68
C LEU A 73 -1.59 15.97 12.19
N ALA A 74 -0.96 15.00 12.87
CA ALA A 74 -1.04 14.82 14.31
C ALA A 74 -0.38 15.99 15.06
N ARG A 75 0.79 16.45 14.59
CA ARG A 75 1.49 17.62 15.14
C ARG A 75 0.64 18.88 15.06
N ASN A 76 -0.10 19.06 13.96
CA ASN A 76 -1.01 20.20 13.78
C ASN A 76 -2.39 19.99 14.43
N ARG A 77 -2.58 18.92 15.23
CA ARG A 77 -3.87 18.54 15.87
C ARG A 77 -5.06 18.60 14.92
N HIS A 78 -4.85 18.29 13.65
CA HIS A 78 -5.88 18.46 12.62
C HIS A 78 -6.96 17.38 12.81
N HIS A 79 -8.24 17.75 12.72
CA HIS A 79 -9.38 16.82 12.93
C HIS A 79 -9.31 15.59 12.00
N GLN A 80 -8.69 15.72 10.82
CA GLN A 80 -8.58 14.65 9.82
C GLN A 80 -7.51 13.59 10.14
N THR A 81 -6.75 13.73 11.23
CA THR A 81 -5.70 12.79 11.63
C THR A 81 -6.25 11.38 11.86
N LYS A 82 -7.41 11.25 12.53
CA LYS A 82 -8.04 9.94 12.79
C LYS A 82 -8.43 9.23 11.50
N SER A 83 -8.95 9.97 10.52
CA SER A 83 -9.34 9.42 9.22
C SER A 83 -8.11 8.98 8.40
N ALA A 84 -7.03 9.77 8.42
CA ALA A 84 -5.78 9.39 7.77
C ALA A 84 -5.14 8.14 8.41
N ILE A 85 -5.17 8.03 9.75
CA ILE A 85 -4.72 6.84 10.47
C ILE A 85 -5.56 5.62 10.09
N PHE A 86 -6.90 5.77 10.06
CA PHE A 86 -7.79 4.66 9.72
C PHE A 86 -7.57 4.16 8.29
N LEU A 87 -7.42 5.07 7.32
CA LEU A 87 -7.11 4.72 5.92
C LEU A 87 -5.74 4.05 5.78
N GLY A 88 -4.73 4.58 6.48
CA GLY A 88 -3.40 3.95 6.51
C GLY A 88 -3.42 2.56 7.13
N ALA A 89 -4.13 2.39 8.25
CA ALA A 89 -4.30 1.09 8.90
C ALA A 89 -5.04 0.10 7.97
N LEU A 90 -6.09 0.54 7.29
CA LEU A 90 -6.83 -0.28 6.31
C LEU A 90 -5.89 -0.74 5.18
N ALA A 91 -5.07 0.15 4.64
CA ALA A 91 -4.10 -0.18 3.60
C ALA A 91 -3.07 -1.21 4.09
N ILE A 92 -2.52 -1.03 5.30
CA ILE A 92 -1.59 -1.98 5.92
C ILE A 92 -2.27 -3.36 6.09
N VAL A 93 -3.48 -3.40 6.64
CA VAL A 93 -4.23 -4.66 6.82
C VAL A 93 -4.46 -5.34 5.47
N THR A 94 -4.80 -4.58 4.43
CA THR A 94 -5.00 -5.10 3.07
C THR A 94 -3.71 -5.72 2.54
N SER A 95 -2.57 -5.03 2.66
CA SER A 95 -1.25 -5.55 2.27
C SER A 95 -0.87 -6.82 3.04
N VAL A 96 -1.15 -6.89 4.34
CA VAL A 96 -0.89 -8.09 5.15
C VAL A 96 -1.75 -9.26 4.70
N ILE A 97 -3.05 -9.05 4.45
CA ILE A 97 -3.95 -10.09 3.94
C ILE A 97 -3.44 -10.62 2.61
N VAL A 98 -3.11 -9.72 1.68
CA VAL A 98 -2.56 -10.13 0.38
C VAL A 98 -1.28 -10.92 0.59
N PHE A 99 -0.32 -10.42 1.38
CA PHE A 99 0.93 -11.13 1.66
C PHE A 99 0.71 -12.56 2.17
N VAL A 100 -0.23 -12.74 3.11
CA VAL A 100 -0.57 -14.06 3.68
C VAL A 100 -1.19 -14.98 2.62
N ILE A 101 -2.01 -14.47 1.70
CA ILE A 101 -2.57 -15.26 0.59
C ILE A 101 -1.50 -15.58 -0.47
N THR A 102 -0.58 -14.65 -0.70
CA THR A 102 0.44 -14.78 -1.74
C THR A 102 1.53 -15.78 -1.36
N ARG A 103 1.88 -15.85 -0.07
CA ARG A 103 2.84 -16.80 0.51
C ARG A 103 2.59 -18.27 0.12
N PRO A 104 1.40 -18.86 0.35
CA PRO A 104 1.12 -20.25 -0.02
C PRO A 104 1.04 -20.44 -1.53
N LEU A 105 0.57 -19.46 -2.31
CA LEU A 105 0.58 -19.52 -3.78
C LEU A 105 2.00 -19.66 -4.33
N ILE A 106 2.95 -18.90 -3.79
CA ILE A 106 4.36 -18.97 -4.16
C ILE A 106 5.01 -20.27 -3.63
N SER A 107 4.64 -20.71 -2.42
CA SER A 107 5.18 -21.96 -1.84
C SER A 107 4.71 -23.22 -2.56
N ASN A 108 3.53 -23.17 -3.19
CA ASN A 108 2.98 -24.26 -4.00
C ASN A 108 3.41 -24.20 -5.47
N ALA A 109 4.35 -23.31 -5.83
CA ALA A 109 4.90 -23.22 -7.18
C ALA A 109 5.53 -24.56 -7.60
N THR A 110 5.05 -25.08 -8.73
CA THR A 110 5.51 -26.36 -9.32
C THR A 110 6.84 -26.23 -10.05
#